data_AF-A0A182XIK5-F1
#
_entry.id   AF-A0A182XIK5-F1
#
_cell.length_a   1.000
_cell.length_b   1.000
_cell.length_c   1.000
_cell.angle_alpha   90.00
_cell.angle_beta   90.00
_cell.angle_gamma   90.00
#
_symmetry.space_group_name_H-M   'P 1'
#
loop_
_entity.id
_entity.type
_entity.pdbx_description
1 polymer ?
#
loop_
_entity_poly.entity_id
_entity_poly.type
_entity_poly.pdbx_seq_one_letter_code
_entity_poly.pdbx_strand_id
1 'polypeptide(L)'
;MATQRDKKTGNIYKIRDKLESKFDEEFEAEQNYLRLKPKTKLTSELLLTCEEQDPFADVGEPTIENVFSLLTTVLQHIGQLNRKVDHIQKEVEDVSIRVLRVEKKLGTTLATLEQLKDVVSISDLALKSSDPELAGFEFNAVSNEEELNELDFKLGSDAEYQGNLTKWLNVKIVSEDSKNRLHEAMEIVFKRDFLPKCSWKGRSKPEPKIPMSAQQNIMELFRVVGSNRCTTITDKIVAKFFQKKLPYAKNRVHLQRNQRKGCRLHVKKQPDTTVLQHLAGAQQI
;
A
#
# COMPACT_ATOMS: atom_id res chain seq x y z
N MET A 1 23.15 4.64 3.18
CA MET A 1 24.46 4.00 3.47
C MET A 1 24.32 3.16 4.74
N ALA A 2 24.79 1.90 4.73
CA ALA A 2 24.63 0.96 5.84
C ALA A 2 25.27 1.46 7.15
N THR A 3 24.62 1.23 8.29
CA THR A 3 25.09 1.73 9.59
C THR A 3 26.38 0.99 10.00
N GLN A 4 27.27 1.62 10.79
CA GLN A 4 28.49 0.96 11.29
C GLN A 4 28.20 -0.36 12.03
N ARG A 5 27.02 -0.48 12.62
CA ARG A 5 26.56 -1.69 13.33
C ARG A 5 26.19 -2.83 12.37
N ASP A 6 25.62 -2.49 11.21
CA ASP A 6 25.26 -3.45 10.16
C ASP A 6 26.51 -4.05 9.48
N LYS A 7 27.56 -3.21 9.32
CA LYS A 7 28.87 -3.68 8.80
C LYS A 7 29.56 -4.66 9.75
N LYS A 8 29.40 -4.47 11.07
CA LYS A 8 30.07 -5.28 12.10
C LYS A 8 29.39 -6.62 12.37
N THR A 9 28.07 -6.70 12.18
CA THR A 9 27.28 -7.93 12.42
C THR A 9 27.17 -8.83 11.19
N GLY A 10 27.52 -8.32 10.00
CA GLY A 10 27.44 -9.06 8.74
C GLY A 10 26.01 -9.39 8.30
N ASN A 11 25.00 -8.98 9.08
CA ASN A 11 23.60 -9.39 8.89
C ASN A 11 23.02 -8.82 7.58
N ILE A 12 23.52 -7.67 7.14
CA ILE A 12 23.14 -7.04 5.87
C ILE A 12 23.57 -7.87 4.65
N TYR A 13 24.71 -8.56 4.72
CA TYR A 13 25.18 -9.43 3.64
C TYR A 13 24.36 -10.72 3.60
N LYS A 14 24.01 -11.29 4.77
CA LYS A 14 23.11 -12.45 4.85
C LYS A 14 21.71 -12.17 4.30
N ILE A 15 21.19 -10.96 4.52
CA ILE A 15 19.91 -10.54 3.96
C ILE A 15 20.01 -10.40 2.44
N ARG A 16 21.09 -9.80 1.93
CA ARG A 16 21.35 -9.69 0.49
C ARG A 16 21.42 -11.07 -0.18
N ASP A 17 22.27 -11.97 0.32
CA ASP A 17 22.43 -13.31 -0.24
C ASP A 17 21.11 -14.09 -0.26
N LYS A 18 20.30 -13.92 0.79
CA LYS A 18 18.98 -14.57 0.88
C LYS A 18 17.94 -13.95 -0.07
N LEU A 19 18.11 -12.69 -0.45
CA LEU A 19 17.29 -12.03 -1.45
C LEU A 19 17.71 -12.45 -2.86
N GLU A 20 19.01 -12.44 -3.15
CA GLU A 20 19.57 -12.89 -4.44
C GLU A 20 19.22 -14.36 -4.71
N SER A 21 19.44 -15.26 -3.74
CA SER A 21 19.08 -16.67 -3.86
C SER A 21 17.58 -16.89 -4.10
N LYS A 22 16.70 -16.05 -3.56
CA LYS A 22 15.26 -16.13 -3.83
C LYS A 22 14.91 -15.68 -5.24
N PHE A 23 15.59 -14.65 -5.74
CA PHE A 23 15.41 -14.19 -7.11
C PHE A 23 15.88 -15.26 -8.10
N ASP A 24 17.02 -15.91 -7.84
CA ASP A 24 17.52 -16.98 -8.70
C ASP A 24 16.58 -18.21 -8.68
N GLU A 25 16.06 -18.59 -7.50
CA GLU A 25 15.08 -19.66 -7.36
C GLU A 25 13.76 -19.35 -8.11
N GLU A 26 13.25 -18.12 -8.00
CA GLU A 26 12.04 -17.68 -8.73
C GLU A 26 12.28 -17.65 -10.24
N PHE A 27 13.45 -17.16 -10.69
CA PHE A 27 13.82 -17.13 -12.11
C PHE A 27 13.91 -18.53 -12.70
N GLU A 28 14.59 -19.46 -12.01
CA GLU A 28 14.69 -20.85 -12.45
C GLU A 28 13.32 -21.55 -12.43
N ALA A 29 12.48 -21.29 -11.41
CA ALA A 29 11.12 -21.83 -11.37
C ALA A 29 10.25 -21.31 -12.54
N GLU A 30 10.40 -20.04 -12.90
CA GLU A 30 9.67 -19.42 -14.02
C GLU A 30 10.16 -19.95 -15.38
N GLN A 31 11.47 -20.10 -15.57
CA GLN A 31 12.05 -20.77 -16.74
C GLN A 31 11.58 -22.23 -16.85
N ASN A 32 11.52 -22.95 -15.74
CA ASN A 32 11.08 -24.33 -15.74
C ASN A 32 9.57 -24.45 -16.02
N TYR A 33 8.75 -23.53 -15.49
CA TYR A 33 7.33 -23.43 -15.82
C TYR A 33 7.09 -23.15 -17.31
N LEU A 34 7.92 -22.31 -17.94
CA LEU A 34 7.88 -22.07 -19.38
C LEU A 34 8.28 -23.31 -20.20
N ARG A 35 9.24 -24.11 -19.72
CA ARG A 35 9.63 -25.39 -20.35
C ARG A 35 8.57 -26.48 -20.20
N LEU A 36 7.83 -26.48 -19.09
CA LEU A 36 6.82 -27.48 -18.75
C LEU A 36 5.43 -27.20 -19.34
N LYS A 37 5.17 -26.01 -19.90
CA LYS A 37 3.92 -25.81 -20.65
C LYS A 37 3.93 -26.75 -21.86
N PRO A 38 2.94 -27.65 -21.99
CA PRO A 38 2.76 -28.37 -23.25
C PRO A 38 2.56 -27.28 -24.31
N LYS A 39 3.39 -27.29 -25.36
CA LYS A 39 3.22 -26.44 -26.54
C LYS A 39 1.79 -26.67 -27.03
N THR A 40 0.86 -25.80 -26.63
CA THR A 40 -0.42 -25.67 -27.31
C THR A 40 -0.06 -25.43 -28.76
N LYS A 41 -0.57 -26.29 -29.65
CA LYS A 41 -0.16 -26.49 -31.05
C LYS A 41 0.11 -25.21 -31.87
N LEU A 42 -0.39 -24.07 -31.42
CA LEU A 42 -0.19 -22.73 -31.98
C LEU A 42 1.22 -22.13 -31.83
N THR A 43 2.02 -22.47 -30.81
CA THR A 43 3.37 -21.86 -30.66
C THR A 43 4.49 -22.69 -31.28
N SER A 44 4.27 -23.98 -31.56
CA SER A 44 5.20 -24.79 -32.36
C SER A 44 5.19 -24.43 -33.84
N GLU A 45 4.05 -23.96 -34.36
CA GLU A 45 3.89 -23.60 -35.77
C GLU A 45 4.46 -22.20 -36.09
N LEU A 46 4.54 -21.31 -35.09
CA LEU A 46 5.01 -19.94 -35.29
C LEU A 46 6.54 -19.78 -35.13
N LEU A 47 7.24 -20.80 -34.63
CA LEU A 47 8.66 -20.68 -34.23
C LEU A 47 9.63 -21.58 -34.99
N LEU A 48 9.19 -22.34 -36.00
CA LEU A 48 10.12 -23.17 -36.77
C LEU A 48 9.56 -23.63 -38.12
N THR A 49 9.58 -22.74 -39.12
CA THR A 49 9.93 -23.08 -40.51
C THR A 49 10.38 -21.81 -41.23
N CYS A 50 11.44 -21.18 -40.74
CA CYS A 50 12.41 -20.58 -41.66
C CYS A 50 13.39 -21.71 -42.00
N GLU A 51 12.94 -22.70 -42.75
CA GLU A 51 13.89 -23.47 -43.54
C GLU A 51 14.38 -22.46 -44.60
N GLU A 52 15.53 -21.85 -44.33
CA GLU A 52 16.39 -21.33 -45.39
C GLU A 52 16.76 -22.53 -46.27
N GLN A 53 15.87 -22.91 -47.18
CA GLN A 53 16.36 -23.27 -48.50
C GLN A 53 16.88 -21.95 -49.06
N ASP A 54 18.19 -21.74 -48.95
CA ASP A 54 18.89 -20.74 -49.74
C ASP A 54 18.58 -21.03 -51.22
N PRO A 55 17.75 -20.20 -51.90
CA PRO A 55 17.39 -20.44 -53.28
C PRO A 55 18.57 -20.19 -54.23
N PHE A 56 19.71 -19.72 -53.70
CA PHE A 56 20.92 -19.38 -54.45
C PHE A 56 22.06 -20.39 -54.23
N ALA A 57 21.81 -21.51 -53.55
CA ALA A 57 22.77 -22.61 -53.48
C ALA A 57 22.88 -23.30 -54.85
N ASP A 58 23.80 -22.76 -55.67
CA ASP A 58 24.32 -23.25 -56.94
C ASP A 58 23.30 -23.45 -58.07
N VAL A 59 23.17 -22.44 -58.94
CA VAL A 59 22.53 -22.61 -60.24
C VAL A 59 23.38 -21.90 -61.29
N GLY A 60 24.02 -22.68 -62.16
CA GLY A 60 24.42 -22.22 -63.49
C GLY A 60 23.23 -21.59 -64.23
N GLU A 61 23.51 -20.84 -65.30
CA GLU A 61 22.57 -19.95 -66.02
C GLU A 61 21.06 -20.21 -65.77
N PRO A 62 20.32 -19.20 -65.23
CA PRO A 62 18.95 -19.38 -64.77
C PRO A 62 18.06 -19.83 -65.93
N THR A 63 17.63 -21.09 -65.86
CA THR A 63 16.74 -21.69 -66.84
C THR A 63 15.30 -21.26 -66.55
N ILE A 64 14.50 -21.14 -67.60
CA ILE A 64 13.10 -20.70 -67.54
C ILE A 64 12.27 -21.51 -66.51
N GLU A 65 12.57 -22.79 -66.36
CA GLU A 65 11.91 -23.71 -65.42
C GLU A 65 12.11 -23.32 -63.94
N ASN A 66 13.31 -22.84 -63.58
CA ASN A 66 13.61 -22.37 -62.22
C ASN A 66 12.83 -21.09 -61.89
N VAL A 67 12.64 -20.21 -62.87
CA VAL A 67 11.83 -18.99 -62.69
C VAL A 67 10.36 -19.34 -62.49
N PHE A 68 9.84 -20.33 -63.23
CA PHE A 68 8.47 -20.80 -63.06
C PHE A 68 8.23 -21.48 -61.71
N SER A 69 9.18 -22.26 -61.20
CA SER A 69 9.05 -22.90 -59.89
C SER A 69 9.03 -21.86 -58.76
N LEU A 70 9.90 -20.84 -58.83
CA LEU A 70 9.89 -19.69 -57.90
C LEU A 70 8.58 -18.90 -57.95
N LEU A 71 8.07 -18.59 -59.14
CA LEU A 71 6.77 -17.92 -59.31
C LEU A 71 5.62 -18.74 -58.68
N THR A 72 5.65 -20.05 -58.86
CA THR A 72 4.63 -20.95 -58.29
C THR A 72 4.69 -20.94 -56.75
N THR A 73 5.89 -20.97 -56.18
CA THR A 73 6.13 -20.88 -54.73
C THR A 73 5.67 -19.53 -54.16
N VAL A 74 5.97 -18.42 -54.84
CA VAL A 74 5.53 -17.09 -54.43
C VAL A 74 4.01 -16.97 -54.46
N LEU A 75 3.35 -17.50 -55.51
CA LEU A 75 1.88 -17.52 -55.59
C LEU A 75 1.26 -18.34 -54.45
N GLN A 76 1.89 -19.47 -54.09
CA GLN A 76 1.45 -20.28 -52.96
C GLN A 76 1.61 -19.54 -51.63
N HIS A 77 2.72 -18.84 -51.42
CA HIS A 77 2.96 -18.03 -50.22
C HIS A 77 1.98 -16.85 -50.12
N ILE A 78 1.67 -16.18 -51.23
CA ILE A 78 0.65 -15.10 -51.27
C ILE A 78 -0.72 -15.65 -50.88
N GLY A 79 -1.09 -16.84 -51.37
CA GLY A 79 -2.33 -17.51 -50.98
C GLY A 79 -2.41 -17.83 -49.50
N GLN A 80 -1.31 -18.29 -48.89
CA GLN A 80 -1.22 -18.53 -47.45
C GLN A 80 -1.26 -17.24 -46.63
N LEU A 81 -0.58 -16.19 -47.10
CA LEU A 81 -0.56 -14.87 -46.46
C LEU A 81 -1.97 -14.28 -46.40
N ASN A 82 -2.72 -14.31 -47.51
CA ASN A 82 -4.08 -13.78 -47.57
C ASN A 82 -5.00 -14.49 -46.55
N ARG A 83 -4.90 -15.81 -46.42
CA ARG A 83 -5.67 -16.56 -45.41
C ARG A 83 -5.32 -16.15 -43.98
N LYS A 84 -4.04 -15.89 -43.69
CA LYS A 84 -3.60 -15.39 -42.37
C LYS A 84 -4.10 -13.97 -42.12
N VAL A 85 -4.10 -13.11 -43.13
CA VAL A 85 -4.64 -11.75 -43.05
C VAL A 85 -6.14 -11.79 -42.75
N ASP A 86 -6.92 -12.63 -43.44
CA ASP A 86 -8.35 -12.80 -43.17
C ASP A 86 -8.61 -13.31 -41.74
N HIS A 87 -7.77 -14.23 -41.26
CA HIS A 87 -7.86 -14.73 -39.88
C HIS A 87 -7.59 -13.62 -38.86
N ILE A 88 -6.53 -12.84 -39.05
CA ILE A 88 -6.18 -11.71 -38.18
C ILE A 88 -7.28 -10.64 -38.21
N GLN A 89 -7.81 -10.31 -39.39
CA GLN A 89 -8.91 -9.36 -39.55
C GLN A 89 -10.11 -9.76 -38.67
N LYS A 90 -10.45 -11.05 -38.68
CA LYS A 90 -11.55 -11.60 -37.87
C LYS A 90 -11.26 -11.54 -36.37
N GLU A 91 -10.04 -11.85 -35.94
CA GLU A 91 -9.66 -11.74 -34.52
C GLU A 91 -9.67 -10.28 -34.05
N VAL A 92 -9.23 -9.34 -34.90
CA VAL A 92 -9.27 -7.90 -34.61
C VAL A 92 -10.71 -7.41 -34.42
N GLU A 93 -11.65 -7.88 -35.24
CA GLU A 93 -13.08 -7.58 -35.07
C GLU A 93 -13.63 -8.11 -33.73
N ASP A 94 -13.32 -9.35 -33.36
CA ASP A 94 -13.75 -9.91 -32.06
C ASP A 94 -13.19 -9.10 -30.88
N VAL A 95 -11.89 -8.75 -30.94
CA VAL A 95 -11.24 -7.93 -29.91
C VAL A 95 -11.91 -6.56 -29.82
N SER A 96 -12.23 -5.91 -30.96
CA SER A 96 -12.93 -4.62 -31.00
C SER A 96 -14.29 -4.68 -30.30
N ILE A 97 -15.10 -5.71 -30.59
CA ILE A 97 -16.40 -5.93 -29.95
C ILE A 97 -16.24 -6.09 -28.43
N ARG A 98 -15.22 -6.84 -28.00
CA ARG A 98 -14.94 -7.06 -26.57
C ARG A 98 -14.51 -5.78 -25.87
N VAL A 99 -13.68 -4.95 -26.51
CA VAL A 99 -13.25 -3.65 -25.98
C VAL A 99 -14.43 -2.71 -25.81
N LEU A 100 -15.29 -2.57 -26.82
CA LEU A 100 -16.50 -1.74 -26.74
C LEU A 100 -17.42 -2.16 -25.58
N ARG A 101 -17.53 -3.47 -25.33
CA ARG A 101 -18.30 -3.99 -24.19
C ARG A 101 -17.66 -3.61 -22.85
N VAL A 102 -16.33 -3.69 -22.75
CA VAL A 102 -15.60 -3.29 -21.54
C VAL A 102 -15.74 -1.79 -21.30
N GLU A 103 -15.60 -0.96 -22.34
CA GLU A 103 -15.80 0.49 -22.26
C GLU A 103 -17.21 0.84 -21.78
N LYS A 104 -18.24 0.17 -22.32
CA LYS A 104 -19.62 0.37 -21.86
C LYS A 104 -19.80 0.00 -20.39
N LYS A 105 -19.23 -1.15 -19.96
CA LYS A 105 -19.25 -1.55 -18.54
C LYS A 105 -18.52 -0.55 -17.66
N LEU A 106 -17.35 -0.08 -18.08
CA LEU A 106 -16.57 0.93 -17.36
C LEU A 106 -17.33 2.25 -17.24
N GLY A 107 -17.98 2.71 -18.31
CA GLY A 107 -18.83 3.91 -18.30
C GLY A 107 -19.99 3.78 -17.30
N THR A 108 -20.68 2.63 -17.28
CA THR A 108 -21.74 2.39 -16.28
C THR A 108 -21.19 2.35 -14.86
N THR A 109 -20.06 1.68 -14.62
CA THR A 109 -19.46 1.66 -13.28
C THR A 109 -19.01 3.05 -12.86
N LEU A 110 -18.43 3.85 -13.75
CA LEU A 110 -18.01 5.21 -13.46
C LEU A 110 -19.22 6.10 -13.09
N ALA A 111 -20.31 6.02 -13.85
CA ALA A 111 -21.54 6.74 -13.53
C ALA A 111 -22.12 6.32 -12.16
N THR A 112 -22.11 5.02 -11.83
CA THR A 112 -22.53 4.57 -10.49
C THR A 112 -21.57 5.04 -9.39
N LEU A 113 -20.26 5.06 -9.64
CA LEU A 113 -19.29 5.60 -8.69
C LEU A 113 -19.45 7.10 -8.49
N GLU A 114 -19.80 7.85 -9.54
CA GLU A 114 -20.09 9.29 -9.46
C GLU A 114 -21.37 9.56 -8.65
N GLN A 115 -22.43 8.78 -8.87
CA GLN A 115 -23.64 8.85 -8.04
C GLN A 115 -23.35 8.50 -6.56
N LEU A 116 -22.51 7.49 -6.31
CA LEU A 116 -22.08 7.15 -4.94
C LEU A 116 -21.16 8.21 -4.33
N LYS A 117 -20.34 8.89 -5.14
CA LYS A 117 -19.46 9.98 -4.68
C LYS A 117 -20.27 11.12 -4.10
N ASP A 118 -21.42 11.46 -4.64
CA ASP A 118 -22.26 12.53 -4.11
C ASP A 118 -22.85 12.16 -2.74
N VAL A 119 -23.32 10.91 -2.58
CA VAL A 119 -23.79 10.39 -1.29
C VAL A 119 -22.67 10.34 -0.24
N VAL A 120 -21.45 9.96 -0.66
CA VAL A 120 -20.28 9.84 0.22
C VAL A 120 -19.67 11.21 0.54
N SER A 121 -19.68 12.15 -0.39
CA SER A 121 -19.15 13.51 -0.21
C SER A 121 -20.05 14.34 0.69
N ILE A 122 -21.37 14.15 0.63
CA ILE A 122 -22.30 14.70 1.64
C ILE A 122 -21.96 14.12 3.02
N SER A 123 -21.61 12.83 3.11
CA SER A 123 -21.24 12.19 4.38
C SER A 123 -19.87 12.63 4.91
N ASP A 124 -18.85 12.79 4.06
CA ASP A 124 -17.49 13.19 4.47
C ASP A 124 -17.34 14.70 4.73
N LEU A 125 -18.13 15.55 4.06
CA LEU A 125 -18.18 16.98 4.37
C LEU A 125 -19.04 17.25 5.62
N ALA A 126 -20.15 16.52 5.82
CA ALA A 126 -20.93 16.60 7.05
C ALA A 126 -20.16 16.11 8.30
N LEU A 127 -19.11 15.30 8.13
CA LEU A 127 -18.22 14.88 9.23
C LEU A 127 -17.07 15.86 9.51
N LYS A 128 -16.82 16.84 8.63
CA LYS A 128 -15.72 17.82 8.77
C LYS A 128 -16.20 19.24 9.08
N SER A 129 -17.44 19.61 8.78
CA SER A 129 -18.04 20.85 9.27
C SER A 129 -18.72 20.58 10.61
N SER A 130 -18.04 20.95 11.70
CA SER A 130 -18.59 21.24 13.02
C SER A 130 -20.04 20.81 13.23
N ASP A 131 -20.25 19.55 13.63
CA ASP A 131 -21.49 19.13 14.27
C ASP A 131 -21.70 20.09 15.47
N PRO A 132 -22.72 20.96 15.47
CA PRO A 132 -22.93 21.95 16.53
C PRO A 132 -23.08 21.28 17.90
N GLU A 133 -23.47 20.00 17.92
CA GLU A 133 -23.59 19.16 19.12
C GLU A 133 -22.20 18.82 19.72
N LEU A 134 -21.15 18.79 18.89
CA LEU A 134 -19.79 18.47 19.31
C LEU A 134 -18.96 19.71 19.69
N ALA A 135 -19.46 20.92 19.40
CA ALA A 135 -18.73 22.18 19.58
C ALA A 135 -18.38 22.50 21.04
N GLY A 136 -19.00 21.80 22.01
CA GLY A 136 -18.68 21.89 23.44
C GLY A 136 -18.11 20.60 24.06
N PHE A 137 -17.94 19.53 23.28
CA PHE A 137 -17.47 18.26 23.84
C PHE A 137 -15.94 18.22 23.91
N GLU A 138 -15.41 18.23 25.12
CA GLU A 138 -13.99 18.09 25.39
C GLU A 138 -13.72 16.85 26.24
N PHE A 139 -12.79 16.02 25.78
CA PHE A 139 -12.37 14.81 26.48
C PHE A 139 -10.99 14.99 27.10
N ASN A 140 -10.89 14.71 28.40
CA ASN A 140 -9.64 14.75 29.14
C ASN A 140 -8.99 13.36 29.20
N ALA A 141 -7.72 13.28 28.83
CA ALA A 141 -6.98 12.02 28.80
C ALA A 141 -6.87 11.37 30.19
N VAL A 142 -7.14 10.07 30.25
CA VAL A 142 -7.13 9.26 31.48
C VAL A 142 -5.72 9.17 32.06
N SER A 143 -5.62 9.37 33.37
CA SER A 143 -4.36 9.52 34.10
C SER A 143 -4.20 8.63 35.34
N ASN A 144 -5.31 8.11 35.87
CA ASN A 144 -5.35 7.21 37.01
C ASN A 144 -6.37 6.07 36.80
N GLU A 145 -6.40 5.12 37.73
CA GLU A 145 -7.28 3.94 37.66
C GLU A 145 -8.76 4.29 37.88
N GLU A 146 -9.04 5.27 38.73
CA GLU A 146 -10.40 5.74 39.03
C GLU A 146 -11.05 6.34 37.77
N GLU A 147 -10.33 7.25 37.09
CA GLU A 147 -10.73 7.84 35.81
C GLU A 147 -10.90 6.77 34.70
N LEU A 148 -10.10 5.71 34.73
CA LEU A 148 -10.23 4.60 33.78
C LEU A 148 -11.55 3.85 33.99
N ASN A 149 -11.86 3.50 35.24
CA ASN A 149 -13.08 2.79 35.59
C ASN A 149 -14.33 3.67 35.39
N GLU A 150 -14.23 4.97 35.71
CA GLU A 150 -15.31 5.93 35.46
C GLU A 150 -15.59 6.07 33.97
N LEU A 151 -14.54 6.14 33.13
CA LEU A 151 -14.69 6.18 31.69
C LEU A 151 -15.35 4.90 31.16
N ASP A 152 -14.88 3.71 31.57
CA ASP A 152 -15.47 2.45 31.13
C ASP A 152 -16.94 2.34 31.56
N PHE A 153 -17.29 2.78 32.78
CA PHE A 153 -18.66 2.82 33.26
C PHE A 153 -19.53 3.79 32.46
N LYS A 154 -19.05 5.01 32.20
CA LYS A 154 -19.76 6.02 31.40
C LYS A 154 -20.00 5.55 29.97
N LEU A 155 -19.01 4.90 29.35
CA LEU A 155 -19.15 4.34 28.00
C LEU A 155 -20.20 3.23 27.89
N GLY A 156 -20.44 2.49 28.97
CA GLY A 156 -21.50 1.47 29.01
C GLY A 156 -22.87 2.01 29.42
N SER A 157 -22.91 3.06 30.24
CA SER A 157 -24.15 3.59 30.82
C SER A 157 -24.80 4.69 29.97
N ASP A 158 -23.99 5.49 29.29
CA ASP A 158 -24.44 6.64 28.51
C ASP A 158 -24.09 6.46 27.03
N ALA A 159 -25.10 6.05 26.26
CA ALA A 159 -24.97 5.83 24.83
C ALA A 159 -24.70 7.14 24.04
N GLU A 160 -25.21 8.27 24.52
CA GLU A 160 -24.97 9.57 23.90
C GLU A 160 -23.52 9.99 24.10
N TYR A 161 -23.00 9.82 25.32
CA TYR A 161 -21.58 10.05 25.63
C TYR A 161 -20.66 9.16 24.78
N GLN A 162 -20.99 7.87 24.65
CA GLN A 162 -20.23 6.94 23.82
C GLN A 162 -20.22 7.33 22.34
N GLY A 163 -21.38 7.74 21.80
CA GLY A 163 -21.51 8.25 20.44
C GLY A 163 -20.69 9.53 20.23
N ASN A 164 -20.79 10.49 21.15
CA ASN A 164 -20.08 11.76 21.09
C ASN A 164 -18.56 11.58 21.20
N LEU A 165 -18.08 10.74 22.12
CA LEU A 165 -16.65 10.45 22.23
C LEU A 165 -16.11 9.75 20.98
N THR A 166 -16.87 8.82 20.39
CA THR A 166 -16.49 8.13 19.16
C THR A 166 -16.39 9.10 17.99
N LYS A 167 -17.41 9.96 17.79
CA LYS A 167 -17.40 11.03 16.79
C LYS A 167 -16.20 11.97 17.00
N TRP A 168 -15.97 12.40 18.23
CA TRP A 168 -14.87 13.29 18.59
C TRP A 168 -13.49 12.69 18.30
N LEU A 169 -13.28 11.42 18.65
CA LEU A 169 -12.05 10.71 18.32
C LEU A 169 -11.86 10.58 16.80
N ASN A 170 -12.93 10.29 16.05
CA ASN A 170 -12.87 10.20 14.60
C ASN A 170 -12.51 11.53 13.92
N VAL A 171 -12.92 12.68 14.49
CA VAL A 171 -12.52 14.01 14.00
C VAL A 171 -11.05 14.30 14.31
N LYS A 172 -10.54 13.84 15.46
CA LYS A 172 -9.15 14.07 15.89
C LYS A 172 -8.14 13.15 15.21
N ILE A 173 -8.54 11.94 14.82
CA ILE A 173 -7.68 10.94 14.19
C ILE A 173 -7.58 11.24 12.69
N VAL A 174 -6.35 11.48 12.22
CA VAL A 174 -6.08 11.83 10.81
C VAL A 174 -5.78 10.59 9.98
N SER A 175 -5.23 9.54 10.62
CA SER A 175 -4.83 8.33 9.92
C SER A 175 -6.02 7.54 9.34
N GLU A 176 -5.83 7.02 8.12
CA GLU A 176 -6.77 6.09 7.49
C GLU A 176 -6.46 4.63 7.86
N ASP A 177 -5.19 4.26 8.03
CA ASP A 177 -4.79 2.89 8.38
C ASP A 177 -5.25 2.50 9.79
N SER A 178 -5.91 1.35 9.90
CA SER A 178 -6.52 0.87 11.15
C SER A 178 -5.53 0.74 12.32
N LYS A 179 -4.28 0.34 12.06
CA LYS A 179 -3.26 0.22 13.13
C LYS A 179 -2.81 1.60 13.61
N ASN A 180 -2.67 2.55 12.69
CA ASN A 180 -2.32 3.93 13.03
C ASN A 180 -3.47 4.63 13.75
N ARG A 181 -4.72 4.41 13.34
CA ARG A 181 -5.93 4.89 14.03
C ARG A 181 -5.99 4.43 15.48
N LEU A 182 -5.79 3.13 15.73
CA LEU A 182 -5.70 2.59 17.09
C LEU A 182 -4.55 3.23 17.89
N HIS A 183 -3.44 3.56 17.23
CA HIS A 183 -2.30 4.20 17.88
C HIS A 183 -2.60 5.63 18.30
N GLU A 184 -3.15 6.44 17.40
CA GLU A 184 -3.57 7.82 17.66
C GLU A 184 -4.66 7.87 18.74
N ALA A 185 -5.69 7.02 18.63
CA ALA A 185 -6.73 6.88 19.64
C ALA A 185 -6.13 6.58 21.03
N MET A 186 -5.15 5.69 21.11
CA MET A 186 -4.48 5.36 22.37
C MET A 186 -3.69 6.53 22.94
N GLU A 187 -3.07 7.36 22.10
CA GLU A 187 -2.33 8.55 22.56
C GLU A 187 -3.25 9.70 23.00
N ILE A 188 -4.46 9.76 22.46
CA ILE A 188 -5.47 10.76 22.84
C ILE A 188 -6.20 10.33 24.12
N VAL A 189 -6.65 9.08 24.20
CA VAL A 189 -7.48 8.59 25.31
C VAL A 189 -6.68 8.48 26.62
N PHE A 190 -5.40 8.11 26.55
CA PHE A 190 -4.58 7.84 27.73
C PHE A 190 -3.39 8.80 27.82
N LYS A 191 -3.13 9.34 29.00
CA LYS A 191 -1.86 10.02 29.26
C LYS A 191 -0.70 9.06 29.09
N ARG A 192 0.38 9.54 28.49
CA ARG A 192 1.59 8.72 28.22
C ARG A 192 2.20 8.12 29.49
N ASP A 193 2.10 8.82 30.61
CA ASP A 193 2.64 8.37 31.91
C ASP A 193 1.74 7.36 32.63
N PHE A 194 0.49 7.23 32.20
CA PHE A 194 -0.48 6.28 32.77
C PHE A 194 -0.32 4.87 32.18
N LEU A 195 -0.11 4.76 30.86
CA LEU A 195 0.04 3.47 30.17
C LEU A 195 1.10 2.52 30.79
N PRO A 196 2.27 2.98 31.28
CA PRO A 196 3.23 2.15 32.01
C PRO A 196 2.70 1.41 33.24
N LYS A 197 1.69 2.00 33.91
CA LYS A 197 1.02 1.45 35.11
C LYS A 197 0.00 0.37 34.76
N CYS A 198 -0.43 0.30 33.49
CA CYS A 198 -1.37 -0.68 32.99
C CYS A 198 -0.66 -1.93 32.46
N SER A 199 -1.37 -3.06 32.44
CA SER A 199 -0.98 -4.28 31.73
C SER A 199 -2.21 -5.03 31.23
N TRP A 200 -2.03 -5.97 30.30
CA TRP A 200 -3.18 -6.66 29.73
C TRP A 200 -3.99 -7.44 30.78
N LYS A 201 -3.36 -8.36 31.53
CA LYS A 201 -4.01 -9.21 32.56
C LYS A 201 -3.80 -8.73 34.00
N GLY A 202 -3.20 -7.57 34.23
CA GLY A 202 -2.84 -7.08 35.57
C GLY A 202 -1.60 -7.74 36.20
N ARG A 203 -1.06 -8.80 35.59
CA ARG A 203 0.06 -9.58 36.16
C ARG A 203 1.40 -8.88 35.88
N SER A 204 2.03 -8.38 36.92
CA SER A 204 3.36 -7.77 36.90
C SER A 204 4.07 -8.01 38.24
N LYS A 205 5.41 -8.05 38.22
CA LYS A 205 6.27 -8.06 39.41
C LYS A 205 7.09 -6.75 39.40
N PRO A 206 7.33 -6.05 40.53
CA PRO A 206 7.02 -6.40 41.92
C PRO A 206 5.58 -6.10 42.37
N GLU A 207 4.92 -5.11 41.75
CA GLU A 207 3.53 -4.73 42.08
C GLU A 207 2.56 -5.14 40.96
N PRO A 208 1.32 -5.54 41.32
CA PRO A 208 0.26 -5.77 40.35
C PRO A 208 -0.03 -4.47 39.59
N LYS A 209 -0.38 -4.61 38.31
CA LYS A 209 -0.70 -3.50 37.43
C LYS A 209 -2.19 -3.47 37.15
N ILE A 210 -2.67 -2.33 36.68
CA ILE A 210 -4.08 -2.15 36.31
C ILE A 210 -4.41 -3.08 35.12
N PRO A 211 -5.41 -3.97 35.23
CA PRO A 211 -5.77 -4.90 34.16
C PRO A 211 -6.63 -4.22 33.09
N MET A 212 -6.02 -3.92 31.94
CA MET A 212 -6.72 -3.27 30.83
C MET A 212 -7.78 -4.19 30.19
N SER A 213 -7.60 -5.51 30.24
CA SER A 213 -8.58 -6.47 29.69
C SER A 213 -9.92 -6.52 30.43
N ALA A 214 -10.00 -5.96 31.65
CA ALA A 214 -11.26 -5.88 32.40
C ALA A 214 -12.21 -4.78 31.89
N GLN A 215 -11.67 -3.78 31.17
CA GLN A 215 -12.39 -2.60 30.71
C GLN A 215 -13.05 -2.87 29.35
N GLN A 216 -14.25 -3.48 29.36
CA GLN A 216 -14.89 -3.98 28.14
C GLN A 216 -15.40 -2.86 27.23
N ASN A 217 -15.94 -1.79 27.79
CA ASN A 217 -16.52 -0.69 27.02
C ASN A 217 -15.43 0.17 26.37
N ILE A 218 -14.27 0.27 27.00
CA ILE A 218 -13.07 0.84 26.38
C ILE A 218 -12.61 -0.04 25.21
N MET A 219 -12.63 -1.38 25.32
CA MET A 219 -12.29 -2.25 24.19
C MET A 219 -13.25 -2.04 23.02
N GLU A 220 -14.53 -1.87 23.32
CA GLU A 220 -15.57 -1.56 22.34
C GLU A 220 -15.27 -0.25 21.61
N LEU A 221 -14.96 0.82 22.36
CA LEU A 221 -14.60 2.11 21.78
C LEU A 221 -13.44 1.98 20.79
N PHE A 222 -12.37 1.26 21.17
CA PHE A 222 -11.23 1.04 20.27
C PHE A 222 -11.58 0.20 19.06
N ARG A 223 -12.53 -0.74 19.17
CA ARG A 223 -13.03 -1.52 18.04
C ARG A 223 -13.73 -0.63 17.03
N VAL A 224 -14.61 0.25 17.50
CA VAL A 224 -15.38 1.17 16.64
C VAL A 224 -14.46 2.21 16.02
N VAL A 225 -13.65 2.90 16.81
CA VAL A 225 -12.76 3.98 16.34
C VAL A 225 -11.68 3.46 15.39
N GLY A 226 -11.15 2.26 15.66
CA GLY A 226 -10.14 1.67 14.80
C GLY A 226 -10.70 1.11 13.48
N SER A 227 -12.00 0.81 13.43
CA SER A 227 -12.66 0.38 12.20
C SER A 227 -12.82 1.54 11.22
N ASN A 228 -12.73 1.24 9.93
CA ASN A 228 -12.92 2.20 8.84
C ASN A 228 -13.73 1.56 7.71
N ARG A 229 -13.98 2.31 6.63
CA ARG A 229 -14.79 1.86 5.48
C ARG A 229 -14.27 0.57 4.83
N CYS A 230 -12.97 0.30 4.93
CA CYS A 230 -12.31 -0.82 4.23
C CYS A 230 -11.89 -1.96 5.16
N THR A 231 -11.88 -1.73 6.48
CA THR A 231 -11.36 -2.68 7.48
C THR A 231 -12.16 -2.63 8.76
N THR A 232 -12.73 -3.78 9.14
CA THR A 232 -13.41 -3.96 10.42
C THR A 232 -12.45 -4.59 11.42
N ILE A 233 -12.29 -3.93 12.57
CA ILE A 233 -11.47 -4.46 13.66
C ILE A 233 -12.31 -5.41 14.50
N THR A 234 -11.72 -6.56 14.87
CA THR A 234 -12.32 -7.52 15.82
C THR A 234 -11.70 -7.37 17.20
N ASP A 235 -12.38 -7.84 18.24
CA ASP A 235 -11.88 -7.81 19.63
C ASP A 235 -10.49 -8.44 19.76
N LYS A 236 -10.24 -9.51 19.00
CA LYS A 236 -8.94 -10.20 18.97
C LYS A 236 -7.83 -9.28 18.48
N ILE A 237 -8.10 -8.39 17.52
CA ILE A 237 -7.13 -7.44 16.98
C ILE A 237 -6.85 -6.34 18.01
N VAL A 238 -7.89 -5.78 18.65
CA VAL A 238 -7.73 -4.79 19.73
C VAL A 238 -6.92 -5.38 20.89
N ALA A 239 -7.26 -6.60 21.33
CA ALA A 239 -6.54 -7.29 22.38
C ALA A 239 -5.06 -7.51 22.04
N LYS A 240 -4.76 -8.00 20.83
CA LYS A 240 -3.37 -8.15 20.36
C LYS A 240 -2.64 -6.81 20.28
N PHE A 241 -3.33 -5.74 19.88
CA PHE A 241 -2.77 -4.39 19.86
C PHE A 241 -2.32 -3.93 21.25
N PHE A 242 -3.20 -4.01 22.25
CA PHE A 242 -2.84 -3.60 23.63
C PHE A 242 -1.78 -4.51 24.26
N GLN A 243 -1.87 -5.84 24.03
CA GLN A 243 -0.82 -6.78 24.47
C GLN A 243 0.55 -6.42 23.89
N LYS A 244 0.60 -5.95 22.64
CA LYS A 244 1.85 -5.51 22.01
C LYS A 244 2.30 -4.13 22.50
N LYS A 245 1.40 -3.19 22.77
CA LYS A 245 1.76 -1.78 23.06
C LYS A 245 2.07 -1.51 24.55
N LEU A 246 1.33 -2.13 25.48
CA LEU A 246 1.48 -1.87 26.92
C LEU A 246 2.89 -2.20 27.47
N PRO A 247 3.55 -3.32 27.10
CA PRO A 247 4.89 -3.62 27.60
C PRO A 247 5.94 -2.55 27.25
N TYR A 248 5.82 -1.93 26.08
CA TYR A 248 6.75 -0.91 25.60
C TYR A 248 6.35 0.52 26.01
N ALA A 249 5.28 0.70 26.77
CA ALA A 249 4.83 2.03 27.20
C ALA A 249 5.90 2.74 28.04
N LYS A 250 6.61 2.02 28.93
CA LYS A 250 7.74 2.56 29.72
C LYS A 250 8.82 3.17 28.83
N ASN A 251 9.20 2.47 27.76
CA ASN A 251 10.24 2.93 26.85
C ASN A 251 9.83 4.21 26.10
N ARG A 252 8.53 4.38 25.80
CA ARG A 252 7.99 5.57 25.14
C ARG A 252 8.08 6.81 26.01
N VAL A 253 7.87 6.69 27.33
CA VAL A 253 8.02 7.80 28.27
C VAL A 253 9.47 8.29 28.33
N HIS A 254 10.43 7.36 28.41
CA HIS A 254 11.85 7.71 28.49
C HIS A 254 12.44 8.29 27.19
N LEU A 255 11.95 7.85 26.03
CA LEU A 255 12.45 8.33 24.74
C LEU A 255 12.24 9.85 24.56
N GLN A 256 11.13 10.40 25.05
CA GLN A 256 10.85 11.84 24.97
C GLN A 256 11.71 12.67 25.93
N ARG A 257 12.04 12.16 27.13
CA ARG A 257 12.92 12.86 28.07
C ARG A 257 14.32 13.09 27.47
N ASN A 258 14.75 12.19 26.58
CA ASN A 258 16.01 12.33 25.84
C ASN A 258 15.88 13.14 24.54
N GLN A 259 14.73 13.13 23.86
CA GLN A 259 14.49 13.99 22.70
C GLN A 259 14.43 15.48 23.07
N ARG A 260 13.93 15.83 24.28
CA ARG A 260 14.00 17.22 24.79
C ARG A 260 15.42 17.74 25.02
N LYS A 261 16.44 16.87 25.05
CA LYS A 261 17.87 17.26 25.12
C LYS A 261 18.61 17.13 23.78
N GLY A 262 17.94 16.64 22.72
CA GLY A 262 18.58 16.23 21.47
C GLY A 262 18.10 16.93 20.21
N CYS A 263 17.07 17.78 20.27
CA CYS A 263 16.65 18.58 19.11
C CYS A 263 17.47 19.89 19.03
N ARG A 264 18.78 19.79 18.79
CA ARG A 264 19.45 20.86 18.03
C ARG A 264 18.99 20.69 16.60
N LEU A 265 18.03 21.52 16.19
CA LEU A 265 17.68 21.73 14.79
C LEU A 265 18.99 21.85 14.01
N HIS A 266 19.25 20.91 13.13
CA HIS A 266 20.30 21.04 12.13
C HIS A 266 19.79 22.08 11.12
N VAL A 267 19.93 23.35 11.47
CA VAL A 267 19.76 24.45 10.52
C VAL A 267 20.79 24.22 9.44
N LYS A 268 20.35 23.76 8.27
CA LYS A 268 21.19 23.80 7.06
C LYS A 268 21.58 25.27 6.89
N LYS A 269 22.86 25.59 7.13
CA LYS A 269 23.42 26.88 6.68
C LYS A 269 23.18 26.94 5.18
N GLN A 270 22.40 27.91 4.73
CA GLN A 270 22.41 28.26 3.32
C GLN A 270 23.82 28.77 2.98
N PRO A 271 24.38 28.40 1.81
CA PRO A 271 25.63 28.98 1.37
C PRO A 271 25.42 30.48 1.06
N ASP A 272 26.31 31.32 1.59
CA ASP A 272 26.33 32.76 1.37
C ASP A 272 26.37 33.08 -0.13
N THR A 273 25.27 33.58 -0.68
CA THR A 273 25.25 34.25 -1.97
C THR A 273 25.76 35.67 -1.81
N THR A 274 27.08 35.81 -1.65
CA THR A 274 27.76 37.12 -1.68
C THR A 274 29.01 37.07 -2.53
N VAL A 275 28.91 36.53 -3.74
CA VAL A 275 29.85 36.86 -4.83
C VAL A 275 29.08 36.72 -6.14
N LEU A 276 28.56 37.82 -6.67
CA LEU A 276 28.36 38.09 -8.11
C LEU A 276 27.71 39.49 -8.27
N GLN A 277 28.43 40.52 -7.82
CA GLN A 277 28.09 41.92 -8.13
C GLN A 277 29.25 42.68 -8.79
N HIS A 278 30.20 41.97 -9.38
CA HIS A 278 31.15 42.55 -10.33
C HIS A 278 31.03 41.76 -11.64
N LEU A 279 30.41 42.39 -12.65
CA LEU A 279 30.51 42.14 -14.10
C LEU A 279 29.23 42.54 -14.89
N ALA A 280 28.39 43.43 -14.37
CA ALA A 280 27.36 44.12 -15.15
C ALA A 280 27.62 45.63 -15.12
N GLY A 281 28.64 46.06 -15.86
CA GLY A 281 29.04 47.47 -15.90
C GLY A 281 30.18 47.73 -16.86
N ALA A 282 30.07 47.27 -18.11
CA ALA A 282 30.93 47.71 -19.21
C ALA A 282 30.30 47.31 -20.55
N GLN A 283 29.29 48.05 -21.00
CA GLN A 283 28.93 48.17 -22.42
C GLN A 283 27.93 49.32 -22.60
N GLN A 284 28.49 50.53 -22.65
CA GLN A 284 27.89 51.72 -23.24
C GLN A 284 29.05 52.68 -23.52
N ILE A 285 29.67 52.55 -24.70
CA ILE A 285 30.05 53.63 -25.64
C ILE A 285 30.09 52.97 -27.02
#